data_AF-A0A3M1G3B9-F1
#
_entry.id   AF-A0A3M1G3B9-F1
#
_cell.length_a   1.000
_cell.length_b   1.000
_cell.length_c   1.000
_cell.angle_alpha   90.00
_cell.angle_beta   90.00
_cell.angle_gamma   90.00
#
_symmetry.space_group_name_H-M   'P 1'
#
loop_
_entity.id
_entity.type
_entity.pdbx_description
1 polymer ?
#
loop_
_entity_poly.entity_id
_entity_poly.type
_entity_poly.pdbx_seq_one_letter_code
_entity_poly.pdbx_strand_id
1 'polypeptide(L)'
;MADPGSLPGPRWLHVSVGLLLLVPVAYTLWSVHAYFGVERALGGDHFREKYRHMPLVKQGAFRYSSNAMYTFAFLLFWAIGLLFGSAAALAGALFQHAYVWVHYYCTEAPDLAVIYDSPEKWNADDADDKNRDADER
;
A
#
# COMPACT_ATOMS: atom_id res chain seq x y z
N MET A 1 12.53 26.36 -10.87
CA MET A 1 13.91 25.83 -10.69
C MET A 1 13.83 24.62 -9.79
N ALA A 2 14.51 23.50 -10.10
CA ALA A 2 14.29 22.18 -9.49
C ALA A 2 14.99 21.95 -8.12
N ASP A 3 15.48 23.01 -7.46
CA ASP A 3 16.11 23.02 -6.13
C ASP A 3 17.00 21.81 -5.74
N PRO A 4 17.89 21.29 -6.61
CA PRO A 4 18.78 20.19 -6.23
C PRO A 4 19.95 20.70 -5.38
N GLY A 5 20.36 19.92 -4.38
CA GLY A 5 21.47 20.25 -3.49
C GLY A 5 21.16 21.31 -2.41
N SER A 6 19.89 21.73 -2.28
CA SER A 6 19.45 22.70 -1.27
C SER A 6 19.34 22.13 0.14
N LEU A 7 19.26 20.80 0.27
CA LEU A 7 19.21 20.13 1.57
C LEU A 7 20.58 20.25 2.26
N PRO A 8 20.67 20.88 3.44
CA PRO A 8 21.92 21.02 4.16
C PRO A 8 22.42 19.65 4.65
N GLY A 9 23.74 19.52 4.80
CA GLY A 9 24.37 18.33 5.36
C GLY A 9 25.22 17.56 4.36
N PRO A 10 25.89 16.48 4.82
CA PRO A 10 26.84 15.75 4.00
C PRO A 10 26.12 14.95 2.90
N ARG A 11 26.55 15.16 1.65
CA ARG A 11 25.92 14.56 0.48
C ARG A 11 25.88 13.03 0.51
N TRP A 12 26.94 12.40 1.01
CA TRP A 12 27.03 10.95 1.12
C TRP A 12 25.93 10.38 2.01
N LEU A 13 25.53 11.09 3.08
CA LEU A 13 24.46 10.65 3.97
C LEU A 13 23.11 10.68 3.24
N HIS A 14 22.81 11.75 2.52
CA HIS A 14 21.58 11.86 1.74
C HIS A 14 21.47 10.71 0.71
N VAL A 15 22.57 10.44 -0.01
CA VAL A 15 22.62 9.33 -0.98
C VAL A 15 22.44 7.97 -0.29
N SER A 16 23.16 7.71 0.80
CA SER A 16 23.08 6.44 1.53
C SER A 16 21.68 6.16 2.05
N VAL A 17 21.03 7.16 2.68
CA VAL A 17 19.65 7.00 3.16
C VAL A 17 18.68 6.86 1.99
N GLY A 18 18.84 7.64 0.92
CA GLY A 18 18.02 7.53 -0.29
C GLY A 18 18.08 6.13 -0.92
N LEU A 19 19.28 5.56 -1.06
CA LEU A 19 19.47 4.19 -1.55
C LEU A 19 18.89 3.15 -0.61
N LEU A 20 19.02 3.33 0.72
CA LEU A 20 18.43 2.43 1.70
C LEU A 20 16.90 2.40 1.60
N LEU A 21 16.25 3.56 1.40
CA LEU A 21 14.80 3.65 1.22
C LEU A 21 14.31 2.98 -0.07
N LEU A 22 15.15 2.86 -1.10
CA LEU A 22 14.76 2.14 -2.32
C LEU A 22 14.59 0.64 -2.10
N VAL A 23 15.20 0.05 -1.07
CA VAL A 23 15.08 -1.38 -0.77
C VAL A 23 13.63 -1.78 -0.45
N PRO A 24 12.95 -1.20 0.56
CA PRO A 24 11.54 -1.50 0.81
C PRO A 24 10.64 -1.10 -0.36
N VAL A 25 10.93 0.00 -1.06
CA VAL A 25 10.17 0.43 -2.26
C VAL A 25 10.19 -0.67 -3.33
N ALA A 26 11.38 -1.12 -3.71
CA ALA A 26 11.55 -2.11 -4.76
C ALA A 26 10.84 -3.43 -4.40
N TYR A 27 10.98 -3.86 -3.14
CA TYR A 27 10.30 -5.05 -2.64
C TYR A 27 8.77 -4.90 -2.65
N THR A 28 8.25 -3.73 -2.28
CA THR A 28 6.81 -3.46 -2.32
C THR A 28 6.27 -3.42 -3.75
N LEU A 29 6.96 -2.75 -4.68
CA LEU A 29 6.55 -2.73 -6.09
C LEU A 29 6.58 -4.12 -6.71
N TRP A 30 7.62 -4.91 -6.43
CA TRP A 30 7.68 -6.31 -6.84
C TRP A 30 6.54 -7.13 -6.22
N SER A 31 6.24 -6.94 -4.93
CA SER A 31 5.14 -7.63 -4.25
C SER A 31 3.77 -7.29 -4.84
N VAL A 32 3.56 -6.03 -5.26
CA VAL A 32 2.35 -5.61 -5.97
C VAL A 32 2.25 -6.36 -7.29
N HIS A 33 3.31 -6.40 -8.08
CA HIS A 33 3.32 -7.08 -9.36
C HIS A 33 3.12 -8.60 -9.22
N ALA A 34 3.78 -9.23 -8.24
CA ALA A 34 3.79 -10.68 -8.06
C ALA A 34 2.54 -11.24 -7.36
N TYR A 35 1.91 -10.49 -6.46
CA TYR A 35 0.84 -11.02 -5.59
C TYR A 35 -0.46 -10.21 -5.62
N PHE A 36 -0.40 -8.88 -5.74
CA PHE A 36 -1.61 -8.03 -5.65
C PHE A 36 -2.28 -7.79 -6.99
N GLY A 37 -1.47 -7.60 -8.04
CA GLY A 37 -1.91 -7.21 -9.38
C GLY A 37 -1.97 -5.70 -9.55
N VAL A 38 -1.39 -5.22 -10.66
CA VAL A 38 -1.31 -3.78 -10.98
C VAL A 38 -2.69 -3.17 -11.21
N GLU A 39 -3.60 -3.89 -11.88
CA GLU A 39 -4.98 -3.39 -12.09
C GLU A 39 -5.70 -3.12 -10.78
N ARG A 40 -5.50 -3.99 -9.79
CA ARG A 40 -6.09 -3.83 -8.46
C ARG A 40 -5.44 -2.65 -7.73
N ALA A 41 -4.12 -2.53 -7.79
CA ALA A 41 -3.39 -1.40 -7.17
C ALA A 41 -3.77 -0.02 -7.72
N LEU A 42 -4.31 0.04 -8.94
CA LEU A 42 -4.84 1.26 -9.55
C LEU A 42 -6.32 1.52 -9.21
N GLY A 43 -6.86 0.81 -8.21
CA GLY A 43 -8.25 0.95 -7.74
C GLY A 43 -9.25 0.02 -8.44
N GLY A 44 -8.76 -1.03 -9.11
CA GLY A 44 -9.63 -1.96 -9.84
C GLY A 44 -10.69 -2.62 -8.96
N ASP A 45 -10.39 -2.88 -7.69
CA ASP A 45 -11.30 -3.46 -6.69
C ASP A 45 -12.49 -2.56 -6.33
N HIS A 46 -12.38 -1.24 -6.50
CA HIS A 46 -13.51 -0.33 -6.33
C HIS A 46 -14.48 -0.35 -7.53
N PHE A 47 -13.95 -0.54 -8.75
CA PHE A 47 -14.71 -0.31 -9.97
C PHE A 47 -15.11 -1.58 -10.73
N ARG A 48 -14.47 -2.72 -10.45
CA ARG A 48 -14.67 -3.96 -11.21
C ARG A 48 -15.09 -5.10 -10.29
N GLU A 49 -16.25 -5.66 -10.58
CA GLU A 49 -16.87 -6.74 -9.81
C GLU A 49 -15.98 -7.98 -9.67
N LYS A 50 -15.18 -8.31 -10.71
CA LYS A 50 -14.22 -9.43 -10.69
C LYS A 50 -13.22 -9.38 -9.53
N TYR A 51 -12.99 -8.22 -8.93
CA TYR A 51 -12.03 -8.04 -7.84
C TYR A 51 -12.69 -7.97 -6.45
N ARG A 52 -14.01 -7.76 -6.36
CA ARG A 52 -14.76 -7.59 -5.11
C ARG A 52 -14.76 -8.83 -4.21
N HIS A 53 -14.61 -10.01 -4.81
CA HIS A 53 -14.61 -11.29 -4.10
C HIS A 53 -13.21 -11.85 -3.81
N MET A 54 -12.15 -11.15 -4.23
CA MET A 54 -10.79 -11.62 -3.97
C MET A 54 -10.40 -11.40 -2.50
N PRO A 55 -9.65 -12.33 -1.89
CA PRO A 55 -9.19 -12.16 -0.52
C PRO A 55 -8.14 -11.05 -0.40
N LEU A 56 -7.90 -10.63 0.84
CA LEU A 56 -6.78 -9.76 1.18
C LEU A 56 -5.45 -10.50 0.95
N VAL A 57 -4.53 -9.84 0.27
CA VAL A 57 -3.18 -10.38 0.03
C VAL A 57 -2.35 -10.26 1.30
N LYS A 58 -1.65 -11.34 1.68
CA LYS A 58 -0.79 -11.41 2.86
C LYS A 58 0.65 -11.83 2.53
N GLN A 59 0.99 -11.92 1.24
CA GLN A 59 2.30 -12.28 0.72
C GLN A 59 3.17 -11.05 0.44
N GLY A 60 4.46 -11.27 0.20
CA GLY A 60 5.38 -10.20 -0.18
C GLY A 60 5.49 -9.13 0.92
N ALA A 61 5.39 -7.86 0.55
CA ALA A 61 5.37 -6.74 1.48
C ALA A 61 4.09 -6.69 2.35
N PHE A 62 2.99 -7.26 1.88
CA PHE A 62 1.70 -7.23 2.59
C PHE A 62 1.68 -8.10 3.86
N ARG A 63 2.68 -8.97 4.04
CA ARG A 63 2.90 -9.70 5.31
C ARG A 63 3.30 -8.79 6.46
N TYR A 64 3.94 -7.66 6.16
CA TYR A 64 4.47 -6.72 7.15
C TYR A 64 3.51 -5.56 7.42
N SER A 65 2.67 -5.20 6.44
CA SER A 65 1.63 -4.18 6.58
C SER A 65 0.52 -4.44 5.59
N SER A 66 -0.74 -4.46 6.04
CA SER A 66 -1.90 -4.52 5.12
C SER A 66 -1.94 -3.32 4.17
N ASN A 67 -1.33 -2.19 4.56
CA ASN A 67 -1.23 -0.96 3.78
C ASN A 67 0.19 -0.77 3.20
N ALA A 68 0.82 -1.87 2.75
CA ALA A 68 2.20 -1.87 2.28
C ALA A 68 2.48 -0.81 1.20
N MET A 69 1.54 -0.60 0.27
CA MET A 69 1.69 0.43 -0.77
C MET A 69 1.82 1.82 -0.15
N TYR A 70 0.99 2.16 0.83
CA TYR A 70 0.98 3.49 1.42
C TYR A 70 2.16 3.67 2.37
N THR A 71 2.54 2.61 3.07
CA THR A 71 3.63 2.63 4.05
C THR A 71 5.01 2.67 3.38
N PHE A 72 5.21 1.85 2.34
CA PHE A 72 6.53 1.58 1.78
C PHE A 72 6.72 2.11 0.36
N ALA A 73 5.72 2.04 -0.53
CA ALA A 73 5.90 2.52 -1.91
C ALA A 73 6.08 4.05 -1.96
N PHE A 74 5.40 4.79 -1.08
CA PHE A 74 5.54 6.25 -0.98
C PHE A 74 6.93 6.70 -0.49
N LEU A 75 7.74 5.81 0.09
CA LEU A 75 9.16 6.08 0.38
C LEU A 75 9.96 6.38 -0.90
N LEU A 76 9.44 6.05 -2.09
CA LEU A 76 10.03 6.43 -3.37
C LEU A 76 10.21 7.95 -3.49
N PHE A 77 9.21 8.75 -3.08
CA PHE A 77 9.31 10.21 -3.16
C PHE A 77 10.37 10.75 -2.20
N TRP A 78 10.49 10.15 -1.01
CA TRP A 78 11.53 10.46 -0.04
C TRP A 78 12.91 10.10 -0.58
N ALA A 79 13.04 8.92 -1.18
CA ALA A 79 14.28 8.47 -1.81
C ALA A 79 14.71 9.43 -2.93
N ILE A 80 13.80 9.86 -3.81
CA ILE A 80 14.08 10.86 -4.85
C ILE A 80 14.56 12.17 -4.21
N GLY A 81 13.83 12.70 -3.22
CA GLY A 81 14.22 13.95 -2.54
C GLY A 81 15.63 13.89 -1.93
N LEU A 82 15.97 12.77 -1.28
CA LEU A 82 17.30 12.54 -0.72
C LEU A 82 18.37 12.31 -1.79
N LEU A 83 18.06 11.54 -2.83
CA LEU A 83 18.97 11.27 -3.94
C LEU A 83 19.28 12.51 -4.77
N PHE A 84 18.46 13.56 -4.74
CA PHE A 84 18.80 14.88 -5.31
C PHE A 84 19.22 15.90 -4.26
N GLY A 85 19.10 15.57 -2.98
CA GLY A 85 19.37 16.49 -1.87
C GLY A 85 18.52 17.75 -1.95
N SER A 86 17.23 17.61 -2.25
CA SER A 86 16.31 18.74 -2.47
C SER A 86 15.33 18.88 -1.32
N ALA A 87 15.38 20.02 -0.62
CA ALA A 87 14.44 20.35 0.45
C ALA A 87 13.00 20.47 -0.05
N ALA A 88 12.80 21.12 -1.21
CA ALA A 88 11.50 21.22 -1.85
C ALA A 88 10.90 19.86 -2.20
N ALA A 89 11.72 18.94 -2.74
CA ALA A 89 11.25 17.58 -3.05
C ALA A 89 10.88 16.79 -1.79
N LEU A 90 11.60 16.96 -0.68
CA LEU A 90 11.24 16.34 0.60
C LEU A 90 9.95 16.91 1.19
N ALA A 91 9.72 18.22 1.07
CA ALA A 91 8.44 18.81 1.44
C ALA A 91 7.28 18.23 0.60
N GLY A 92 7.50 18.06 -0.70
CA GLY A 92 6.57 17.37 -1.59
C GLY A 92 6.32 15.91 -1.18
N ALA A 93 7.38 15.16 -0.85
CA ALA A 93 7.28 13.79 -0.39
C ALA A 93 6.48 13.67 0.91
N LEU A 94 6.71 14.58 1.87
CA LEU A 94 5.92 14.68 3.09
C LEU A 94 4.46 14.95 2.81
N PHE A 95 4.16 15.94 1.96
CA PHE A 95 2.79 16.28 1.59
C PHE A 95 2.07 15.09 0.95
N GLN A 96 2.69 14.43 -0.02
CA GLN A 96 2.10 13.28 -0.71
C GLN A 96 1.89 12.09 0.24
N HIS A 97 2.87 11.81 1.10
CA HIS A 97 2.78 10.70 2.05
C HIS A 97 1.74 10.98 3.15
N ALA A 98 1.57 12.23 3.59
CA ALA A 98 0.47 12.58 4.48
C ALA A 98 -0.89 12.47 3.77
N TYR A 99 -0.98 12.92 2.53
CA TYR A 99 -2.22 12.89 1.75
C TYR A 99 -2.70 11.46 1.47
N VAL A 100 -1.81 10.51 1.18
CA VAL A 100 -2.24 9.12 0.96
C VAL A 100 -2.88 8.49 2.20
N TRP A 101 -2.47 8.90 3.41
CA TRP A 101 -3.15 8.48 4.64
C TRP A 101 -4.52 9.14 4.80
N VAL A 102 -4.66 10.41 4.43
CA VAL A 102 -5.99 11.06 4.39
C VAL A 102 -6.89 10.32 3.41
N HIS A 103 -6.39 10.01 2.21
CA HIS A 103 -7.10 9.20 1.23
C HIS A 103 -7.49 7.84 1.80
N TYR A 104 -6.58 7.14 2.47
CA TYR A 104 -6.89 5.87 3.14
C TYR A 104 -8.08 5.99 4.10
N TYR A 105 -8.02 6.93 5.04
CA TYR A 105 -9.06 7.03 6.07
C TYR A 105 -10.40 7.51 5.52
N CYS A 106 -10.39 8.37 4.50
CA CYS A 106 -11.61 8.95 3.96
C CYS A 106 -12.25 8.12 2.83
N THR A 107 -11.50 7.24 2.18
CA THR A 107 -11.98 6.51 0.99
C THR A 107 -11.71 5.01 1.06
N GLU A 108 -10.45 4.59 1.22
CA GLU A 108 -10.08 3.17 1.19
C GLU A 108 -10.67 2.39 2.36
N ALA A 109 -10.49 2.86 3.60
CA ALA A 109 -10.96 2.19 4.80
C ALA A 109 -12.48 1.98 4.83
N PRO A 110 -13.33 2.99 4.54
CA PRO A 110 -14.77 2.76 4.48
C PRO A 110 -15.17 1.84 3.32
N ASP A 111 -14.47 1.88 2.18
CA ASP A 111 -14.80 0.99 1.06
C ASP A 111 -14.40 -0.47 1.34
N LEU A 112 -13.23 -0.70 1.95
CA LEU A 112 -12.82 -2.03 2.43
C LEU A 112 -13.83 -2.60 3.44
N ALA A 113 -14.39 -1.77 4.33
CA ALA A 113 -15.45 -2.22 5.24
C ALA A 113 -16.67 -2.72 4.44
N VAL A 114 -17.11 -2.01 3.40
CA VAL A 114 -18.23 -2.48 2.57
C VAL A 114 -17.90 -3.78 1.82
N ILE A 115 -16.70 -3.89 1.25
CA ILE A 115 -16.29 -5.05 0.43
C ILE A 115 -16.08 -6.30 1.29
N TYR A 116 -15.48 -6.17 2.47
CA TYR A 116 -15.06 -7.30 3.31
C TYR A 116 -15.98 -7.56 4.51
N ASP A 117 -16.83 -6.61 4.91
CA ASP A 117 -17.79 -6.73 6.03
C ASP A 117 -19.24 -6.94 5.53
N SER A 118 -19.40 -7.43 4.29
CA SER A 118 -20.72 -7.65 3.68
C SER A 118 -21.44 -8.87 4.32
N PRO A 119 -22.73 -8.74 4.73
CA PRO A 119 -23.49 -9.80 5.40
C PRO A 119 -23.60 -11.11 4.60
N GLU A 120 -23.43 -11.06 3.28
CA GLU A 120 -23.44 -12.24 2.42
C GLU A 120 -22.29 -13.20 2.75
N LYS A 121 -21.12 -12.69 3.16
CA LYS A 121 -19.97 -13.51 3.60
C LYS A 121 -20.18 -14.09 5.00
N TRP A 122 -20.79 -13.32 5.92
CA TRP A 122 -21.21 -13.80 7.23
C TRP A 122 -22.21 -14.97 7.11
N ASN A 123 -23.22 -14.82 6.25
CA ASN A 123 -24.25 -15.83 6.06
C ASN A 123 -23.75 -17.06 5.27
N ALA A 124 -22.76 -16.92 4.40
CA ALA A 124 -22.16 -18.04 3.67
C ALA A 124 -21.23 -18.87 4.58
N ASP A 125 -20.40 -18.22 5.40
CA ASP A 125 -19.53 -18.92 6.35
C ASP A 125 -20.35 -19.60 7.46
N ASP A 126 -21.42 -18.97 7.97
CA ASP A 126 -22.36 -19.57 8.93
C ASP A 126 -23.16 -20.76 8.36
N ALA A 127 -23.39 -20.78 7.03
CA ALA A 127 -24.12 -21.86 6.36
C ALA A 127 -23.20 -23.08 6.10
N ASP A 128 -21.93 -22.84 5.76
CA ASP A 128 -20.93 -23.89 5.60
C ASP A 128 -20.55 -24.54 6.93
N ASP A 129 -20.46 -23.76 8.02
CA ASP A 129 -20.18 -24.28 9.38
C ASP A 129 -21.31 -25.19 9.89
N LYS A 130 -22.57 -24.78 9.70
CA LYS A 130 -23.74 -25.60 10.07
C LYS A 130 -23.87 -26.89 9.28
N ASN A 131 -23.42 -26.92 8.02
CA ASN A 131 -23.42 -28.13 7.21
C ASN A 131 -22.27 -29.08 7.57
N ARG A 132 -21.10 -28.55 7.98
CA ARG A 132 -20.00 -29.36 8.53
C ARG A 132 -20.40 -30.08 9.81
N ASP A 133 -21.04 -29.38 10.73
CA ASP A 133 -21.53 -29.94 12.00
C ASP A 133 -22.66 -30.98 11.84
N ALA A 134 -23.33 -30.99 10.68
CA ALA A 134 -24.38 -31.95 10.35
C ALA A 134 -23.85 -33.23 9.69
N ASP A 135 -22.71 -33.14 8.98
CA ASP A 135 -22.05 -34.29 8.32
C ASP A 135 -21.13 -35.07 9.30
N GLU A 136 -20.80 -34.46 10.45
CA GLU A 136 -20.02 -35.07 11.54
C GLU A 136 -20.87 -35.78 12.62
N ARG A 137 -22.19 -35.92 12.44
CA ARG A 137 -23.11 -36.63 13.37
C ARG A 137 -23.78 -37.83 12.72
#